data_AF-A0AAU3G9L9-F1
#
_entry.id   AF-A0AAU3G9L9-F1
#
_cell.length_a   1.000
_cell.length_b   1.000
_cell.length_c   1.000
_cell.angle_alpha   90.00
_cell.angle_beta   90.00
_cell.angle_gamma   90.00
#
_symmetry.space_group_name_H-M   'P 1'
#
loop_
_entity.id
_entity.type
_entity.pdbx_description
1 polymer ?
#
loop_
_entity_poly.entity_id
_entity_poly.type
_entity_poly.pdbx_seq_one_letter_code
_entity_poly.pdbx_strand_id
1 'polypeptide(L)'
;MTLPAFALLLTACGPEKQQPADSDLARRGPALVAVTQCFIDHHLVPASELQGRSWLDKGKIKPDPGFTAWVSTHADTVYRGKTLHTWEDEATAAWPNWQCPL
;
A
#
# COMPACT_ATOMS: atom_id res chain seq x y z
N MET A 1 -16.85 -45.84 43.62
CA MET A 1 -15.85 -45.18 42.77
C MET A 1 -16.39 -45.24 41.34
N THR A 2 -16.95 -44.13 40.87
CA THR A 2 -17.60 -44.04 39.56
C THR A 2 -17.11 -42.74 38.93
N LEU A 3 -16.28 -42.86 37.90
CA LEU A 3 -15.69 -41.72 37.18
C LEU A 3 -16.73 -41.15 36.21
N PRO A 4 -17.03 -39.83 36.22
CA PRO A 4 -17.79 -39.22 35.14
C PRO A 4 -16.87 -38.98 33.94
N ALA A 5 -17.28 -39.50 32.79
CA ALA A 5 -16.69 -39.24 31.50
C ALA A 5 -16.85 -37.75 31.14
N PHE A 6 -15.73 -37.03 31.08
CA PHE A 6 -15.69 -35.70 30.45
C PHE A 6 -15.78 -35.90 28.94
N ALA A 7 -16.96 -35.64 28.38
CA ALA A 7 -17.13 -35.45 26.95
C ALA A 7 -16.44 -34.14 26.55
N LEU A 8 -15.22 -34.25 26.03
CA LEU A 8 -14.53 -33.17 25.31
C LEU A 8 -15.30 -32.90 24.02
N LEU A 9 -16.25 -31.97 24.08
CA LEU A 9 -16.83 -31.35 22.90
C LEU A 9 -15.75 -30.49 22.24
N LEU A 10 -15.02 -31.09 21.30
CA LEU A 10 -14.18 -30.39 20.32
C LEU A 10 -15.13 -29.63 19.38
N THR A 11 -15.56 -28.44 19.81
CA THR A 11 -16.21 -27.48 18.92
C THR A 11 -15.17 -26.97 17.94
N ALA A 12 -15.17 -27.60 16.76
CA ALA A 12 -14.83 -27.05 15.46
C ALA A 12 -13.68 -26.02 15.45
N CYS A 13 -12.45 -26.52 15.26
CA CYS A 13 -11.40 -25.76 14.60
C CYS A 13 -11.82 -25.63 13.12
N GLY A 14 -12.68 -24.65 12.82
CA GLY A 14 -12.90 -24.21 11.45
C GLY A 14 -11.65 -23.46 10.99
N PRO A 15 -11.25 -23.58 9.71
CA PRO A 15 -10.23 -22.69 9.17
C PRO A 15 -10.79 -21.27 9.21
N GLU A 16 -10.37 -20.51 10.21
CA GLU A 16 -10.54 -19.08 10.24
C GLU A 16 -9.91 -18.57 8.95
N LYS A 17 -10.72 -18.02 8.03
CA LYS A 17 -10.24 -17.38 6.80
C LYS A 17 -9.47 -16.12 7.20
N GLN A 18 -8.26 -16.29 7.72
CA GLN A 18 -7.25 -15.25 7.74
C GLN A 18 -6.84 -15.06 6.27
N GLN A 19 -7.37 -14.04 5.59
CA GLN A 19 -6.66 -13.26 4.57
C GLN A 19 -7.56 -12.20 3.93
N PRO A 20 -7.76 -11.07 4.63
CA PRO A 20 -7.87 -9.78 3.94
C PRO A 20 -6.58 -8.93 4.07
N ALA A 21 -5.90 -9.00 5.22
CA ALA A 21 -4.78 -8.11 5.54
C ALA A 21 -3.54 -8.38 4.67
N ASP A 22 -3.17 -9.64 4.43
CA ASP A 22 -1.97 -9.94 3.63
C ASP A 22 -2.16 -9.58 2.15
N SER A 23 -3.39 -9.71 1.62
CA SER A 23 -3.70 -9.28 0.26
C SER A 23 -3.71 -7.77 0.09
N ASP A 24 -4.08 -7.02 1.13
CA ASP A 24 -4.03 -5.55 1.11
C ASP A 24 -2.59 -5.06 1.15
N LEU A 25 -1.78 -5.62 2.06
CA LEU A 25 -0.35 -5.31 2.16
C LEU A 25 0.40 -5.63 0.86
N ALA A 26 0.07 -6.75 0.22
CA ALA A 26 0.67 -7.13 -1.07
C ALA A 26 0.31 -6.17 -2.21
N ARG A 27 -0.87 -5.52 -2.18
CA ARG A 27 -1.33 -4.57 -3.20
C ARG A 27 -0.85 -3.15 -2.97
N ARG A 28 -0.69 -2.76 -1.70
CA ARG A 28 -0.41 -1.38 -1.28
C ARG A 28 0.92 -0.86 -1.82
N GLY A 29 2.00 -1.64 -1.74
CA GLY A 29 3.32 -1.24 -2.26
C GLY A 29 3.31 -0.90 -3.77
N PRO A 30 2.86 -1.82 -4.64
CA PRO A 30 2.73 -1.55 -6.07
C PRO A 30 1.79 -0.37 -6.39
N ALA A 31 0.66 -0.24 -5.69
CA ALA A 31 -0.28 0.86 -5.87
C ALA A 31 0.35 2.22 -5.54
N LEU A 32 1.08 2.31 -4.43
CA LEU A 32 1.80 3.51 -4.02
C LEU A 32 2.88 3.95 -5.03
N VAL A 33 3.63 2.99 -5.57
CA VAL A 33 4.61 3.25 -6.64
C VAL A 33 3.89 3.79 -7.88
N ALA A 34 2.77 3.18 -8.30
CA ALA A 34 2.01 3.62 -9.46
C ALA A 34 1.43 5.04 -9.30
N VAL A 35 0.88 5.35 -8.12
CA VAL A 35 0.37 6.68 -7.77
C VAL A 35 1.49 7.72 -7.81
N THR A 36 2.61 7.44 -7.17
CA THR A 36 3.72 8.41 -7.13
C THR A 36 4.34 8.58 -8.52
N GLN A 37 4.42 7.51 -9.32
CA GLN A 37 4.87 7.59 -10.71
C GLN A 37 3.93 8.48 -11.55
N CYS A 38 2.61 8.32 -11.39
CA CYS A 38 1.60 9.18 -12.01
C CYS A 38 1.82 10.66 -11.63
N PHE A 39 2.15 10.97 -10.38
CA PHE A 39 2.44 12.35 -9.97
C PHE A 39 3.72 12.92 -10.59
N ILE A 40 4.77 12.10 -10.70
CA ILE A 40 6.02 12.48 -11.35
C ILE A 40 5.78 12.75 -12.84
N ASP A 41 5.10 11.84 -13.54
CA ASP A 41 4.82 11.96 -14.97
C ASP A 41 3.94 13.20 -15.29
N HIS A 42 3.05 13.59 -14.36
CA HIS A 42 2.20 14.78 -14.46
C HIS A 42 2.78 16.04 -13.79
N HIS A 43 4.07 16.03 -13.43
CA HIS A 43 4.80 17.17 -12.86
C HIS A 43 4.19 17.75 -11.58
N LEU A 44 3.51 16.91 -10.79
CA LEU A 44 2.92 17.30 -9.51
C LEU A 44 3.91 17.27 -8.36
N VAL A 45 5.01 16.52 -8.50
CA VAL A 45 6.12 16.53 -7.53
C VAL A 45 7.18 17.53 -8.00
N PRO A 46 7.57 18.53 -7.18
CA PRO A 46 8.58 19.51 -7.56
C PRO A 46 9.93 18.87 -7.93
N ALA A 47 10.62 19.39 -8.93
CA ALA A 47 11.92 18.85 -9.35
C ALA A 47 12.98 18.83 -8.23
N SER A 48 12.90 19.78 -7.29
CA SER A 48 13.76 19.82 -6.09
C SER A 48 13.57 18.61 -5.17
N GLU A 49 12.39 18.00 -5.17
CA GLU A 49 12.10 16.77 -4.42
C GLU A 49 12.61 15.52 -5.13
N LEU A 50 12.85 15.59 -6.44
CA LEU A 50 13.23 14.46 -7.28
C LEU A 50 14.74 14.36 -7.54
N GLN A 51 15.43 15.51 -7.56
CA GLN A 51 16.84 15.56 -7.92
C GLN A 51 17.72 14.82 -6.92
N GLY A 52 18.56 13.90 -7.42
CA GLY A 52 19.54 13.16 -6.62
C GLY A 52 18.95 12.10 -5.69
N ARG A 53 17.66 11.75 -5.84
CA ARG A 53 17.03 10.68 -5.06
C ARG A 53 17.46 9.31 -5.55
N SER A 54 17.89 8.43 -4.64
CA SER A 54 18.32 7.05 -4.96
C SER A 54 17.21 6.17 -5.52
N TRP A 55 15.97 6.46 -5.15
CA TRP A 55 14.77 5.75 -5.57
C TRP A 55 14.20 6.22 -6.91
N LEU A 56 14.85 7.15 -7.59
CA LEU A 56 14.41 7.64 -8.90
C LEU A 56 15.54 7.47 -9.92
N ASP A 57 15.36 6.55 -10.86
CA ASP A 57 16.31 6.32 -11.95
C ASP A 57 15.62 6.62 -13.29
N LYS A 58 16.18 7.58 -14.04
CA LYS A 58 15.66 7.99 -15.36
C LYS A 58 14.14 8.28 -15.37
N GLY A 59 13.65 8.91 -14.31
CA GLY A 59 12.24 9.26 -14.16
C GLY A 59 11.32 8.10 -13.76
N LYS A 60 11.88 6.92 -13.44
CA LYS A 60 11.12 5.77 -12.94
C LYS A 60 11.45 5.47 -11.49
N ILE A 61 10.41 5.20 -10.70
CA ILE A 61 10.56 4.85 -9.30
C ILE A 61 11.15 3.45 -9.17
N LYS A 62 12.25 3.36 -8.43
CA LYS A 62 12.87 2.14 -7.93
C LYS A 62 12.70 2.14 -6.41
N PRO A 63 11.67 1.46 -5.87
CA PRO A 63 11.37 1.54 -4.44
C PRO A 63 12.57 1.03 -3.62
N ASP A 64 13.04 1.88 -2.71
CA ASP A 64 14.11 1.63 -1.76
C ASP A 64 13.73 2.27 -0.39
N PRO A 65 14.54 2.14 0.68
CA PRO A 65 14.22 2.77 1.96
C PRO A 65 14.06 4.30 1.90
N GLY A 66 14.75 4.97 0.98
CA GLY A 66 14.59 6.40 0.73
C GLY A 66 13.23 6.75 0.10
N PHE A 67 12.67 5.89 -0.75
CA PHE A 67 11.31 6.04 -1.25
C PHE A 67 10.30 5.95 -0.11
N THR A 68 10.43 4.94 0.75
CA THR A 68 9.56 4.77 1.92
C THR A 68 9.63 5.97 2.85
N ALA A 69 10.84 6.50 3.10
CA ALA A 69 11.01 7.71 3.90
C ALA A 69 10.33 8.92 3.26
N TRP A 70 10.50 9.11 1.95
CA TRP A 70 9.85 10.21 1.22
C TRP A 70 8.32 10.10 1.27
N VAL A 71 7.75 8.92 1.03
CA VAL A 71 6.30 8.72 1.12
C VAL A 71 5.80 9.03 2.53
N SER A 72 6.51 8.55 3.56
CA SER A 72 6.12 8.79 4.95
C SER A 72 6.07 10.27 5.30
N THR A 73 6.95 11.11 4.75
CA THR A 73 6.92 12.56 4.98
C THR A 73 5.88 13.28 4.12
N HIS A 74 5.39 12.64 3.05
CA HIS A 74 4.46 13.23 2.08
C HIS A 74 3.06 12.63 2.13
N ALA A 75 2.77 11.71 3.05
CA ALA A 75 1.49 11.01 3.15
C ALA A 75 0.28 11.98 3.18
N ASP A 76 0.42 13.11 3.88
CA ASP A 76 -0.60 14.15 4.01
C ASP A 76 -0.50 15.28 2.96
N THR A 77 0.50 15.22 2.06
CA THR A 77 0.65 16.22 1.00
C THR A 77 -0.51 16.12 0.02
N VAL A 78 -1.13 17.26 -0.29
CA VAL A 78 -2.32 17.33 -1.14
C VAL A 78 -1.93 17.45 -2.60
N TYR A 79 -2.33 16.47 -3.40
CA TYR A 79 -2.21 16.44 -4.85
C TYR A 79 -3.61 16.46 -5.46
N ARG A 80 -3.91 17.51 -6.24
CA ARG A 80 -5.21 17.68 -6.92
C ARG A 80 -6.43 17.54 -5.97
N GLY A 81 -6.30 18.04 -4.74
CA GLY A 81 -7.39 18.06 -3.75
C GLY A 81 -7.53 16.82 -2.87
N LYS A 82 -6.65 15.82 -3.01
CA LYS A 82 -6.60 14.62 -2.14
C LYS A 82 -5.19 14.41 -1.60
N THR A 83 -5.04 13.85 -0.41
CA THR A 83 -3.71 13.53 0.15
C THR A 83 -3.10 12.35 -0.60
N LEU A 84 -1.76 12.22 -0.58
CA LEU A 84 -1.06 11.04 -1.12
C LEU A 84 -1.63 9.74 -0.53
N HIS A 85 -1.93 9.73 0.77
CA HIS A 85 -2.55 8.58 1.44
C HIS A 85 -3.92 8.23 0.85
N THR A 86 -4.80 9.21 0.62
CA THR A 86 -6.10 8.95 -0.03
C THR A 86 -5.93 8.42 -1.45
N TRP A 87 -4.97 8.94 -2.21
CA TRP A 87 -4.67 8.43 -3.55
C TRP A 87 -4.17 6.97 -3.53
N GLU A 88 -3.30 6.63 -2.58
CA GLU A 88 -2.81 5.27 -2.36
C GLU A 88 -3.94 4.31 -2.00
N ASP A 89 -4.85 4.70 -1.11
CA ASP A 89 -5.98 3.87 -0.70
C ASP A 89 -6.92 3.58 -1.89
N GLU A 90 -7.24 4.59 -2.69
CA GLU A 90 -8.03 4.42 -3.93
C GLU A 90 -7.33 3.48 -4.93
N ALA A 91 -6.02 3.66 -5.13
CA ALA A 91 -5.26 2.82 -6.03
C ALA A 91 -5.14 1.37 -5.54
N THR A 92 -4.98 1.18 -4.24
CA THR A 92 -4.95 -0.14 -3.59
C THR A 92 -6.29 -0.85 -3.75
N ALA A 93 -7.40 -0.12 -3.58
CA ALA A 93 -8.76 -0.66 -3.76
C ALA A 93 -9.04 -1.07 -5.22
N ALA A 94 -8.53 -0.31 -6.19
CA ALA A 94 -8.70 -0.60 -7.63
C ALA A 94 -7.65 -1.56 -8.21
N TRP A 95 -6.66 -1.99 -7.43
CA TRP A 95 -5.56 -2.82 -7.91
C TRP A 95 -6.04 -4.23 -8.35
N PRO A 96 -5.53 -4.79 -9.46
CA PRO A 96 -4.45 -4.30 -10.34
C PRO A 96 -4.90 -3.44 -11.51
N ASN A 97 -6.18 -3.06 -11.57
CA ASN A 97 -6.77 -2.35 -12.71
C ASN A 97 -6.72 -0.83 -12.58
N TRP A 98 -6.09 -0.32 -11.52
CA TRP A 98 -5.94 1.12 -11.32
C TRP A 98 -5.16 1.75 -12.48
N GLN A 99 -5.62 2.90 -12.94
CA GLN A 99 -4.98 3.71 -13.96
C GLN A 99 -4.84 5.14 -13.46
N CYS A 100 -3.73 5.80 -13.81
CA CYS A 100 -3.49 7.21 -13.53
C CYS A 100 -4.62 8.06 -14.13
N PRO A 101 -5.43 8.76 -13.32
CA PRO A 101 -6.60 9.50 -13.81
C PRO A 101 -6.31 11.00 -14.03
N LEU A 102 -5.04 11.38 -14.12
CA LEU A 102 -4.56 12.76 -14.23
C LEU A 102 -4.30 13.20 -15.68
#